data_AF-A0A7S1GSI7-F1
#
_entry.id   AF-A0A7S1GSI7-F1
#
_cell.length_a   1.000
_cell.length_b   1.000
_cell.length_c   1.000
_cell.angle_alpha   90.00
_cell.angle_beta   90.00
_cell.angle_gamma   90.00
#
_symmetry.space_group_name_H-M   'P 1'
#
loop_
_entity.id
_entity.type
_entity.pdbx_description
1 polymer ?
#
loop_
_entity_poly.entity_id
_entity_poly.type
_entity_poly.pdbx_seq_one_letter_code
_entity_poly.pdbx_strand_id
1 'polypeptide(L)'
;HENRAPLRIDLVLQKMVRDARLGGHKVELDSQPLTAFGKPLALKRALGNLLDNAMFYGESQQQPVQVAIAPGEAGMVSVTVRDHGPGVPEAALARLGQPYTRL
;
A
#
# COMPACT_ATOMS: atom_id res chain seq x y z
N HIS A 1 5.72 2.52 22.44
CA HIS A 1 4.42 2.92 21.87
C HIS A 1 4.63 4.15 21.00
N GLU A 2 4.16 4.14 19.75
CA GLU A 2 4.25 5.30 18.86
C GLU A 2 3.04 6.22 19.04
N ASN A 3 3.29 7.53 19.05
CA ASN A 3 2.26 8.56 19.15
C ASN A 3 1.56 8.79 17.80
N ARG A 4 0.29 9.21 17.86
CA ARG A 4 -0.43 9.63 16.65
C ARG A 4 0.03 11.02 16.24
N ALA A 5 0.26 11.21 14.95
CA ALA A 5 0.73 12.46 14.36
C ALA A 5 0.18 12.62 12.94
N PRO A 6 0.09 13.86 12.43
CA PRO A 6 -0.17 14.09 11.02
C PRO A 6 1.00 13.55 10.17
N LEU A 7 0.67 12.89 9.07
CA LEU A 7 1.62 12.31 8.13
C LEU A 7 1.18 12.63 6.70
N ARG A 8 2.08 13.23 5.92
CA ARG A 8 1.94 13.38 4.46
C ARG A 8 2.05 12.01 3.80
N ILE A 9 0.93 11.30 3.77
CA ILE A 9 0.85 9.90 3.36
C ILE A 9 1.07 9.76 1.84
N ASP A 10 0.74 10.81 1.09
CA ASP A 10 1.09 10.95 -0.33
C ASP A 10 2.62 10.90 -0.54
N LEU A 11 3.40 11.63 0.26
CA LEU A 11 4.86 11.64 0.16
C LEU A 11 5.47 10.29 0.56
N VAL A 12 4.85 9.60 1.51
CA VAL A 12 5.25 8.23 1.91
C VAL A 12 5.06 7.26 0.75
N LEU A 13 3.88 7.26 0.12
CA LEU A 13 3.58 6.41 -1.04
C LEU A 13 4.48 6.74 -2.22
N GLN A 14 4.69 8.04 -2.52
CA GLN A 14 5.61 8.46 -3.58
C GLN A 14 7.03 7.95 -3.35
N LYS A 15 7.53 7.97 -2.10
CA LYS A 15 8.84 7.39 -1.78
C LYS A 15 8.86 5.89 -2.02
N MET A 16 7.88 5.15 -1.49
CA MET A 16 7.82 3.69 -1.63
C MET A 16 7.74 3.26 -3.10
N VAL A 17 6.91 3.93 -3.91
CA VAL A 17 6.78 3.66 -5.34
C VAL A 17 8.08 3.96 -6.09
N ARG A 18 8.79 5.04 -5.74
CA ARG A 18 10.12 5.31 -6.31
C ARG A 18 11.11 4.20 -5.97
N ASP A 19 11.16 3.77 -4.70
CA ASP A 19 12.05 2.71 -4.25
C ASP A 19 11.74 1.38 -4.98
N ALA A 20 10.46 1.04 -5.14
CA ALA A 20 10.02 -0.14 -5.90
C ALA A 20 10.43 -0.09 -7.38
N ARG A 21 10.25 1.06 -8.03
CA ARG A 21 10.67 1.27 -9.43
C ARG A 21 12.18 1.14 -9.61
N LEU A 22 12.97 1.64 -8.65
CA LEU A 22 14.43 1.46 -8.64
C LEU A 22 14.83 -0.01 -8.48
N GLY A 23 14.00 -0.81 -7.81
CA GLY A 23 14.13 -2.27 -7.72
C GLY A 23 13.71 -3.05 -8.97
N GLY A 24 13.23 -2.38 -10.02
CA GLY A 24 12.80 -3.01 -11.28
C GLY A 24 11.31 -3.34 -11.35
N HIS A 25 10.53 -3.06 -10.29
CA HIS A 25 9.09 -3.33 -10.28
C HIS A 25 8.32 -2.30 -11.11
N LYS A 26 7.33 -2.77 -11.87
CA LYS A 26 6.40 -1.90 -12.61
C LYS A 26 5.27 -1.45 -11.69
N VAL A 27 5.30 -0.20 -11.25
CA VAL A 27 4.29 0.36 -10.35
C VAL A 27 3.82 1.71 -10.86
N GLU A 28 2.51 1.90 -10.98
CA GLU A 28 1.86 3.17 -11.29
C GLU A 28 1.31 3.80 -10.01
N LEU A 29 1.39 5.12 -9.91
CA LEU A 29 0.92 5.87 -8.77
C LEU A 29 0.07 7.04 -9.24
N ASP A 30 -1.20 7.01 -8.88
CA ASP A 30 -2.07 8.17 -8.87
C ASP A 30 -2.07 8.79 -7.47
N SER A 31 -1.59 10.02 -7.36
CA SER A 31 -1.46 10.67 -6.05
C SER A 31 -1.79 12.14 -6.09
N GLN A 32 -2.41 12.59 -5.00
CA GLN A 32 -2.67 13.99 -4.70
C GLN A 32 -2.22 14.31 -3.26
N PRO A 33 -1.92 15.58 -2.93
CA PRO A 33 -1.50 15.96 -1.60
C PRO A 33 -2.54 15.61 -0.53
N LEU A 34 -2.20 14.69 0.37
CA LEU A 34 -3.11 14.20 1.42
C LEU A 34 -2.36 13.92 2.73
N THR A 35 -2.98 14.31 3.83
CA THR A 35 -2.46 14.08 5.19
C THR A 35 -3.37 13.10 5.91
N ALA A 36 -2.78 12.07 6.51
CA ALA A 36 -3.48 11.13 7.38
C ALA A 36 -3.05 11.38 8.84
N PHE A 37 -3.96 11.19 9.80
CA PHE A 37 -3.65 11.28 11.22
C PHE A 37 -3.62 9.90 11.88
N GLY A 38 -2.41 9.40 12.15
CA GLY A 38 -2.23 8.02 12.61
C GLY A 38 -0.85 7.79 13.20
N LYS A 39 -0.48 6.53 13.37
CA LYS A 39 0.83 6.10 13.88
C LYS A 39 1.81 5.96 12.70
N PRO A 40 2.77 6.88 12.49
CA PRO A 40 3.53 6.95 11.25
C PRO A 40 4.30 5.67 10.86
N LEU A 41 4.98 5.02 11.80
CA LEU A 41 5.70 3.76 11.59
C LEU A 41 4.73 2.62 11.31
N ALA A 42 3.61 2.55 12.03
CA ALA A 42 2.60 1.53 11.78
C ALA A 42 1.97 1.66 10.38
N LEU A 43 1.64 2.88 9.95
CA LEU A 43 1.13 3.16 8.61
C LEU A 43 2.15 2.81 7.52
N LYS A 44 3.41 3.22 7.70
CA LYS A 44 4.49 2.86 6.76
C LYS A 44 4.64 1.34 6.63
N ARG A 45 4.60 0.61 7.75
CA ARG A 45 4.67 -0.85 7.74
C ARG A 45 3.47 -1.49 7.04
N ALA A 46 2.26 -0.99 7.30
CA ALA A 46 1.06 -1.50 6.66
C ALA A 46 1.09 -1.29 5.14
N LEU A 47 1.45 -0.09 4.69
CA LEU A 47 1.60 0.22 3.27
C LEU A 47 2.71 -0.59 2.60
N GLY A 48 3.86 -0.75 3.27
CA GLY A 48 4.95 -1.59 2.80
C GLY A 48 4.49 -3.03 2.57
N ASN A 49 3.82 -3.63 3.56
CA ASN A 49 3.30 -5.00 3.42
C ASN A 49 2.31 -5.14 2.25
N LEU A 50 1.44 -4.16 2.02
CA LEU A 50 0.50 -4.20 0.90
C LEU A 50 1.22 -4.10 -0.45
N LEU A 51 2.21 -3.21 -0.58
CA LEU A 51 3.01 -3.08 -1.79
C LEU A 51 3.87 -4.31 -2.04
N ASP A 52 4.54 -4.83 -1.01
CA ASP A 52 5.37 -6.03 -1.12
C ASP A 52 4.55 -7.23 -1.59
N ASN A 53 3.35 -7.42 -1.02
CA ASN A 53 2.43 -8.46 -1.47
C ASN A 53 2.01 -8.24 -2.92
N ALA A 54 1.61 -7.02 -3.27
CA ALA A 54 1.17 -6.69 -4.63
C ALA A 54 2.27 -6.94 -5.68
N MET A 55 3.52 -6.61 -5.36
CA MET A 55 4.66 -6.84 -6.24
C MET A 55 4.98 -8.34 -6.34
N PHE A 56 5.06 -9.03 -5.20
CA PHE A 56 5.42 -10.46 -5.17
C PHE A 56 4.40 -11.35 -5.87
N TYR A 57 3.10 -11.11 -5.63
CA TYR A 57 2.03 -11.94 -6.19
C TYR A 57 1.53 -11.44 -7.56
N GLY A 58 1.74 -10.17 -7.90
CA GLY A 58 1.27 -9.56 -9.14
C GLY A 58 2.27 -9.58 -10.31
N GLU A 59 3.55 -9.86 -10.07
CA GLU A 59 4.63 -9.70 -11.06
C GLU A 59 4.49 -10.57 -12.32
N SER A 60 3.77 -11.69 -12.26
CA SER A 60 3.71 -12.64 -13.38
C SER A 60 2.89 -12.13 -14.58
N GLN A 61 2.22 -10.99 -14.49
CA GLN A 61 1.10 -10.64 -15.37
C GLN A 61 1.40 -9.54 -16.39
N GLN A 62 2.66 -9.14 -16.56
CA GLN A 62 3.12 -8.04 -17.45
C GLN A 62 2.51 -6.65 -17.17
N GLN A 63 1.47 -6.57 -16.34
CA GLN A 63 0.73 -5.37 -15.94
C GLN A 63 1.34 -4.75 -14.68
N PRO A 64 1.36 -3.40 -14.57
CA PRO A 64 1.87 -2.72 -13.39
C PRO A 64 0.94 -2.90 -12.18
N VAL A 65 1.52 -2.89 -10.98
CA VAL A 65 0.76 -2.65 -9.75
C VAL A 65 0.26 -1.20 -9.76
N GLN A 66 -1.02 -0.99 -9.50
CA GLN A 66 -1.63 0.33 -9.46
C GLN A 66 -1.85 0.76 -8.02
N VAL A 67 -1.32 1.94 -7.67
CA VAL A 67 -1.48 2.56 -6.37
C VAL A 67 -2.23 3.86 -6.54
N ALA A 68 -3.27 4.07 -5.75
CA ALA A 68 -4.04 5.31 -5.75
C ALA A 68 -4.25 5.82 -4.32
N ILE A 69 -4.24 7.13 -4.16
CA ILE A 69 -4.62 7.79 -2.90
C ILE A 69 -5.65 8.89 -3.15
N ALA A 70 -6.74 8.85 -2.39
CA ALA A 70 -7.85 9.78 -2.52
C ALA A 70 -8.46 10.15 -1.16
N PRO A 71 -9.21 11.26 -1.05
CA PRO A 71 -10.01 11.54 0.13
C PRO A 71 -11.08 10.45 0.27
N GLY A 72 -11.29 9.98 1.49
CA GLY A 72 -12.35 9.04 1.84
C GLY A 72 -13.50 9.74 2.56
N GLU A 73 -14.48 8.94 3.00
CA GLU A 73 -15.61 9.41 3.77
C GLU A 73 -15.20 9.95 5.15
N ALA A 74 -15.97 10.90 5.69
CA ALA A 74 -15.78 11.44 7.04
C ALA A 74 -14.35 11.95 7.33
N GLY A 75 -13.67 12.51 6.33
CA GLY A 75 -12.31 13.05 6.48
C GLY A 75 -11.21 11.97 6.55
N MET A 76 -11.54 10.72 6.22
CA MET A 76 -10.57 9.65 6.08
C MET A 76 -9.75 9.80 4.80
N VAL A 77 -8.66 9.04 4.73
CA VAL A 77 -7.88 8.87 3.50
C VAL A 77 -8.07 7.44 3.01
N SER A 78 -8.39 7.30 1.72
CA SER A 78 -8.44 6.01 1.05
C SER A 78 -7.12 5.77 0.31
N VAL A 79 -6.53 4.61 0.53
CA VAL A 79 -5.36 4.14 -0.23
C VAL A 79 -5.74 2.80 -0.86
N THR A 80 -5.63 2.73 -2.18
CA THR A 80 -5.92 1.53 -2.96
C THR A 80 -4.63 0.99 -3.54
N VAL A 81 -4.38 -0.30 -3.36
CA VAL A 81 -3.32 -1.05 -4.04
C VAL A 81 -4.00 -2.17 -4.83
N ARG A 82 -3.82 -2.15 -6.16
CA ARG A 82 -4.37 -3.14 -7.08
C ARG A 82 -3.23 -3.86 -7.78
N ASP A 83 -3.14 -5.15 -7.55
CA ASP A 83 -2.31 -6.07 -8.32
C ASP A 83 -3.18 -6.96 -9.23
N HIS A 84 -2.50 -7.81 -10.00
CA HIS A 84 -3.12 -8.72 -10.97
C HIS A 84 -2.84 -10.18 -10.63
N GLY A 85 -2.45 -10.45 -9.38
CA GLY A 85 -2.19 -11.79 -8.87
C GLY A 85 -3.47 -12.64 -8.77
N PRO A 86 -3.36 -13.88 -8.26
CA PRO A 86 -4.49 -14.82 -8.17
C PRO A 86 -5.62 -14.37 -7.22
N GLY A 87 -5.47 -13.21 -6.57
CA GLY A 87 -6.36 -12.75 -5.51
C GLY A 87 -6.09 -13.46 -4.18
N VAL A 88 -6.80 -13.03 -3.14
CA VAL A 88 -6.73 -13.66 -1.82
C VAL A 88 -7.92 -14.59 -1.63
N PRO A 89 -7.72 -15.88 -1.32
CA PRO A 89 -8.83 -16.78 -1.00
C PRO A 89 -9.65 -16.23 0.17
N GLU A 90 -10.97 -16.39 0.12
CA GLU A 90 -11.90 -15.86 1.14
C GLU A 90 -11.54 -16.34 2.57
N ALA A 91 -11.13 -17.61 2.69
CA ALA A 91 -10.65 -18.18 3.95
C ALA A 91 -9.36 -17.54 4.49
N ALA A 92 -8.56 -16.91 3.62
CA ALA A 92 -7.33 -16.21 3.99
C ALA A 92 -7.57 -14.71 4.29
N LEU A 93 -8.71 -14.14 3.89
CA LEU A 93 -9.07 -12.75 4.19
C LEU A 93 -9.08 -12.47 5.70
N ALA A 94 -9.56 -13.42 6.50
CA ALA A 94 -9.56 -13.31 7.97
C ALA A 94 -8.15 -13.27 8.60
N ARG A 95 -7.11 -13.68 7.84
CA ARG A 95 -5.70 -13.66 8.25
C ARG A 95 -4.92 -12.49 7.66
N LEU A 96 -5.51 -11.75 6.71
CA LEU A 96 -4.96 -10.49 6.20
C LEU A 96 -5.02 -9.44 7.33
N GLY A 97 -3.86 -8.96 7.75
CA GLY A 97 -3.73 -8.01 8.87
C GLY A 97 -2.74 -8.46 9.94
N GLN A 98 -2.30 -9.72 9.91
CA GLN A 98 -1.12 -10.14 10.66
C GLN A 98 0.15 -9.77 9.88
N PRO A 99 1.15 -9.13 10.51
CA PRO A 99 2.43 -8.88 9.86
C PRO A 99 3.06 -10.21 9.44
N TYR A 100 3.63 -10.26 8.23
CA TYR A 100 4.31 -11.44 7.64
C TYR A 100 3.42 -12.61 7.20
N THR A 101 2.11 -12.43 6.97
CA THR A 101 1.30 -13.48 6.33
C THR A 101 1.73 -13.66 4.87
N ARG A 102 2.50 -14.71 4.60
CA ARG A 102 2.69 -15.28 3.26
C ARG A 102 1.44 -16.11 2.93
N LEU A 103 0.77 -15.77 1.83
CA LEU A 103 -0.27 -16.57 1.17
C LEU A 103 0.37 -17.69 0.36
#